data_AF-A0A921G826-F1
#
_entry.id   AF-A0A921G826-F1
#
_cell.length_a   1.000
_cell.length_b   1.000
_cell.length_c   1.000
_cell.angle_alpha   90.00
_cell.angle_beta   90.00
_cell.angle_gamma   90.00
#
_symmetry.space_group_name_H-M   'P 1'
#
loop_
_entity.id
_entity.type
_entity.pdbx_description
1 polymer ?
#
loop_
_entity_poly.entity_id
_entity_poly.type
_entity_poly.pdbx_seq_one_letter_code
_entity_poly.pdbx_strand_id
1 'polypeptide(L)'
;MSQNIGKIISAKGPVIDIQFNSDNNLPALNTAIEIQNGEDLLVVEVAQHIGDDIVRCVAMGPTDGVKRGMEAIDTRHPISVPVGNATLGRMFNVLGQPIDGKEALGDDVKKMPIHRSAPTYAQQRTETEILETGIKVVDLICPFIKGGKIGLFGGAGVGKTVLIQE
;
A
#
# COMPACT_ATOMS: atom_id res chain seq x y z
N MET A 1 -8.34 -25.08 5.53
CA MET A 1 -7.55 -24.37 6.56
C MET A 1 -8.51 -23.50 7.34
N SER A 2 -8.48 -23.53 8.67
CA SER A 2 -9.32 -22.65 9.49
C SER A 2 -8.99 -21.18 9.21
N GLN A 3 -10.00 -20.36 8.98
CA GLN A 3 -9.86 -18.91 8.88
C GLN A 3 -9.53 -18.35 10.27
N ASN A 4 -8.59 -17.41 10.32
CA ASN A 4 -8.30 -16.67 11.55
C ASN A 4 -9.23 -15.45 11.61
N ILE A 5 -10.21 -15.49 12.51
CA ILE A 5 -11.28 -14.50 12.58
C ILE A 5 -11.15 -13.74 13.90
N GLY A 6 -11.06 -12.41 13.79
CA GLY A 6 -11.11 -11.46 14.89
C GLY A 6 -12.45 -10.73 14.94
N LYS A 7 -12.66 -9.97 16.01
CA LYS A 7 -13.84 -9.12 16.20
C LYS A 7 -13.44 -7.68 16.41
N ILE A 8 -14.15 -6.76 15.76
CA ILE A 8 -13.93 -5.33 15.94
C ILE A 8 -14.35 -4.91 17.35
N ILE A 9 -13.44 -4.31 18.11
CA ILE A 9 -13.73 -3.78 19.45
C ILE A 9 -13.92 -2.26 19.45
N SER A 10 -13.30 -1.55 18.50
CA SER A 10 -13.39 -0.10 18.41
C SER A 10 -13.09 0.36 16.98
N ALA A 11 -13.79 1.41 16.54
CA ALA A 11 -13.51 2.13 15.30
C ALA A 11 -13.50 3.64 15.61
N LYS A 12 -12.39 4.32 15.33
CA LYS A 12 -12.16 5.75 15.60
C LYS A 12 -11.59 6.41 14.35
N GLY A 13 -12.46 6.96 13.51
CA GLY A 13 -12.07 7.41 12.18
C GLY A 13 -11.42 6.26 11.39
N PRO A 14 -10.24 6.43 10.77
CA PRO A 14 -9.60 5.39 9.99
C PRO A 14 -8.92 4.29 10.85
N VAL A 15 -8.94 4.42 12.18
CA VAL A 15 -8.27 3.48 13.09
C VAL A 15 -9.27 2.47 13.62
N ILE A 16 -9.02 1.19 13.37
CA ILE A 16 -9.90 0.07 13.80
C ILE A 16 -9.08 -0.87 14.69
N ASP A 17 -9.55 -1.09 15.91
CA ASP A 17 -8.96 -2.05 16.84
C ASP A 17 -9.75 -3.37 16.75
N ILE A 18 -9.03 -4.47 16.54
CA ILE A 18 -9.59 -5.81 16.30
C ILE A 18 -8.97 -6.77 17.29
N GLN A 19 -9.81 -7.48 18.03
CA GLN A 19 -9.39 -8.52 18.96
C GLN A 19 -9.44 -9.89 18.29
N PHE A 20 -8.33 -10.61 18.36
CA PHE A 20 -8.24 -12.01 17.96
C PHE A 20 -8.24 -12.89 19.22
N ASN A 21 -8.62 -14.15 19.11
CA ASN A 21 -8.54 -15.07 20.25
C ASN A 21 -7.09 -15.54 20.42
N SER A 22 -6.62 -15.69 21.66
CA SER A 22 -5.23 -16.05 22.01
C SER A 22 -4.76 -17.39 21.42
N ASP A 23 -5.68 -18.32 21.18
CA ASP A 23 -5.40 -19.61 20.53
C ASP A 23 -5.18 -19.50 19.01
N ASN A 24 -5.62 -18.38 18.43
CA ASN A 24 -5.41 -18.01 17.04
C ASN A 24 -4.21 -17.06 16.95
N ASN A 25 -3.19 -17.43 16.17
CA ASN A 25 -2.01 -16.60 15.96
C ASN A 25 -2.39 -15.14 15.64
N LEU A 26 -1.89 -14.21 16.45
CA LEU A 26 -2.07 -12.78 16.21
C LEU A 26 -1.53 -12.41 14.82
N PRO A 27 -2.29 -11.69 13.97
CA PRO A 27 -1.79 -11.27 12.67
C PRO A 27 -0.52 -10.42 12.82
N ALA A 28 0.47 -10.64 11.96
CA ALA A 28 1.71 -9.89 11.99
C ALA A 28 1.48 -8.41 11.62
N LEU A 29 2.47 -7.57 11.91
CA LEU A 29 2.49 -6.20 11.38
C LEU A 29 2.44 -6.23 9.85
N ASN A 30 1.79 -5.24 9.27
CA ASN A 30 1.57 -5.07 7.83
C ASN A 30 0.69 -6.15 7.18
N THR A 31 0.07 -7.04 7.96
CA THR A 31 -0.89 -8.01 7.44
C THR A 31 -2.22 -7.33 7.10
N ALA A 32 -2.81 -7.71 5.97
CA ALA A 32 -4.14 -7.25 5.56
C ALA A 32 -5.23 -8.08 6.27
N ILE A 33 -6.26 -7.38 6.73
CA ILE A 33 -7.46 -7.96 7.34
C ILE A 33 -8.68 -7.45 6.55
N GLU A 34 -9.58 -8.37 6.25
CA GLU A 34 -10.79 -8.11 5.47
C GLU A 34 -12.02 -8.03 6.39
N ILE A 35 -12.84 -7.00 6.21
CA ILE A 35 -14.07 -6.78 6.97
C ILE A 35 -15.21 -6.62 5.96
N GLN A 36 -16.21 -7.50 6.06
CA GLN A 36 -17.42 -7.37 5.25
C GLN A 36 -18.30 -6.25 5.82
N ASN A 37 -18.42 -5.13 5.11
CA ASN A 37 -19.20 -3.96 5.53
C ASN A 37 -20.39 -3.73 4.57
N GLY A 38 -21.49 -4.45 4.81
CA GLY A 38 -22.61 -4.44 3.89
C GLY A 38 -22.26 -5.18 2.60
N GLU A 39 -22.38 -4.50 1.45
CA GLU A 39 -21.99 -5.04 0.14
C GLU A 39 -20.49 -4.82 -0.15
N ASP A 40 -19.84 -3.90 0.57
CA ASP A 40 -18.45 -3.54 0.35
C ASP A 40 -17.49 -4.38 1.20
N LEU A 41 -16.30 -4.66 0.63
CA LEU A 41 -15.18 -5.27 1.33
C LEU A 41 -14.21 -4.19 1.79
N LEU A 42 -14.14 -3.95 3.10
CA LEU A 42 -13.17 -3.02 3.68
C LEU A 42 -11.88 -3.77 4.02
N VAL A 43 -10.77 -3.35 3.43
CA VAL A 43 -9.43 -3.82 3.80
C VAL A 43 -8.81 -2.88 4.82
N VAL A 44 -8.28 -3.45 5.90
CA VAL A 44 -7.50 -2.75 6.92
C VAL A 44 -6.13 -3.41 7.06
N GLU A 45 -5.10 -2.64 7.41
CA GLU A 45 -3.74 -3.15 7.60
C GLU A 45 -3.32 -3.03 9.07
N VAL A 46 -2.74 -4.09 9.61
CA VAL A 46 -2.23 -4.12 10.99
C VAL A 46 -1.02 -3.19 11.13
N ALA A 47 -1.17 -2.14 11.95
CA ALA A 47 -0.11 -1.16 12.19
C ALA A 47 0.63 -1.39 13.51
N GLN A 48 -0.05 -1.90 14.54
CA GLN A 48 0.59 -2.24 15.83
C GLN A 48 -0.18 -3.33 16.58
N HIS A 49 0.52 -3.99 17.52
CA HIS A 49 -0.09 -4.81 18.56
C HIS A 49 -0.21 -3.98 19.84
N ILE A 50 -1.38 -3.97 20.48
CA ILE A 50 -1.63 -3.12 21.67
C ILE A 50 -1.81 -3.90 22.97
N GLY A 51 -1.62 -5.22 22.95
CA GLY A 51 -1.88 -6.10 24.09
C GLY A 51 -3.31 -6.68 24.08
N ASP A 52 -3.61 -7.55 25.03
CA ASP A 52 -4.91 -8.22 25.21
C ASP A 52 -5.46 -8.90 23.94
N ASP A 53 -4.54 -9.44 23.14
CA ASP A 53 -4.79 -10.04 21.82
C ASP A 53 -5.44 -9.10 20.80
N ILE A 54 -5.19 -7.79 20.95
CA ILE A 54 -5.72 -6.75 20.07
C ILE A 54 -4.63 -6.24 19.13
N VAL A 55 -5.02 -6.14 17.86
CA VAL A 55 -4.27 -5.44 16.83
C VAL A 55 -4.96 -4.13 16.47
N ARG A 56 -4.18 -3.07 16.31
CA ARG A 56 -4.66 -1.78 15.80
C ARG A 56 -4.35 -1.70 14.32
N CYS A 57 -5.39 -1.46 13.54
CA CYS A 57 -5.33 -1.43 12.10
C CYS A 57 -5.65 -0.03 11.55
N VAL A 58 -5.16 0.24 10.36
CA VAL A 58 -5.48 1.43 9.57
C VAL A 58 -6.34 1.01 8.37
N ALA A 59 -7.47 1.66 8.18
CA ALA A 59 -8.39 1.39 7.08
C ALA A 59 -7.89 1.98 5.76
N MET A 60 -8.02 1.20 4.68
CA MET A 60 -7.68 1.61 3.31
C MET A 60 -8.87 2.22 2.54
N GLY A 61 -10.01 2.35 3.21
CA GLY A 61 -11.25 2.89 2.66
C GLY A 61 -12.15 3.49 3.74
N PRO A 62 -13.36 3.95 3.37
CA PRO A 62 -14.32 4.52 4.31
C PRO A 62 -14.69 3.53 5.43
N THR A 63 -14.79 4.03 6.65
CA THR A 63 -15.16 3.25 7.84
C THR A 63 -16.62 3.47 8.26
N ASP A 64 -17.39 4.20 7.45
CA ASP A 64 -18.81 4.43 7.68
C ASP A 64 -19.56 3.09 7.70
N GLY A 65 -20.42 2.89 8.69
CA GLY A 65 -21.16 1.64 8.86
C GLY A 65 -20.41 0.52 9.58
N VAL A 66 -19.10 0.67 9.84
CA VAL A 66 -18.34 -0.28 10.65
C VAL A 66 -18.83 -0.27 12.10
N LYS A 67 -19.18 -1.45 12.61
CA LYS A 67 -19.75 -1.68 13.94
C LYS A 67 -18.87 -2.61 14.76
N ARG A 68 -18.92 -2.43 16.08
CA ARG A 68 -18.30 -3.37 17.02
C ARG A 68 -18.93 -4.75 16.90
N GLY A 69 -18.12 -5.78 17.09
CA GLY A 69 -18.53 -7.18 17.01
C GLY A 69 -18.56 -7.75 15.58
N MET A 70 -18.38 -6.92 14.54
CA MET A 70 -18.21 -7.41 13.18
C MET A 70 -16.98 -8.31 13.09
N GLU A 71 -17.08 -9.34 12.25
CA GLU A 71 -16.00 -10.27 11.98
C GLU A 71 -14.95 -9.61 11.07
N ALA A 72 -13.70 -9.93 11.35
CA ALA A 72 -12.55 -9.45 10.60
C ALA A 72 -11.65 -10.64 10.28
N ILE A 73 -11.40 -10.90 9.00
CA ILE A 73 -10.74 -12.09 8.51
C ILE A 73 -9.28 -11.76 8.20
N ASP A 74 -8.36 -12.44 8.88
CA ASP A 74 -6.93 -12.30 8.63
C ASP A 74 -6.54 -13.03 7.33
N THR A 75 -6.03 -12.27 6.36
CA THR A 75 -5.56 -12.80 5.06
C THR A 75 -4.22 -13.52 5.16
N ARG A 76 -3.51 -13.37 6.29
CA ARG A 76 -2.15 -13.87 6.59
C ARG A 76 -1.04 -13.33 5.71
N HIS A 77 -1.33 -12.37 4.84
CA HIS A 77 -0.33 -11.74 3.99
C HIS A 77 -0.52 -10.22 3.97
N PRO A 78 0.52 -9.45 3.59
CA PRO A 78 0.35 -8.03 3.34
C PRO A 78 -0.54 -7.74 2.15
N ILE A 79 -1.01 -6.49 2.05
CA ILE A 79 -1.67 -6.00 0.83
C ILE A 79 -0.76 -6.28 -0.37
N SER A 80 -1.31 -6.94 -1.38
CA SER A 80 -0.57 -7.39 -2.56
C SER A 80 -1.22 -6.87 -3.83
N VAL A 81 -0.43 -6.23 -4.68
CA VAL A 81 -0.89 -5.51 -5.86
C VAL A 81 -0.37 -6.17 -7.14
N PRO A 82 -1.09 -6.08 -8.28
CA PRO A 82 -0.63 -6.65 -9.54
C PRO A 82 0.65 -5.97 -10.03
N VAL A 83 1.53 -6.72 -10.69
CA VAL A 83 2.78 -6.23 -11.27
C VAL A 83 3.04 -6.84 -12.65
N GLY A 84 3.93 -6.22 -13.42
CA GLY A 84 4.37 -6.71 -14.74
C GLY A 84 3.67 -5.99 -15.90
N ASN A 85 3.88 -6.50 -17.12
CA ASN A 85 3.43 -5.77 -18.32
C ASN A 85 1.91 -5.58 -18.41
N ALA A 86 1.14 -6.47 -17.77
CA ALA A 86 -0.33 -6.36 -17.72
C ALA A 86 -0.83 -5.09 -17.00
N THR A 87 0.00 -4.44 -16.19
CA THR A 87 -0.37 -3.21 -15.47
C THR A 87 -0.12 -1.94 -16.26
N LEU A 88 0.57 -2.01 -17.41
CA LEU A 88 0.88 -0.83 -18.23
C LEU A 88 -0.39 -0.23 -18.85
N GLY A 89 -0.56 1.09 -18.72
CA GLY A 89 -1.73 1.80 -19.27
C GLY A 89 -3.05 1.56 -18.51
N ARG A 90 -2.96 1.03 -17.29
CA ARG A 90 -4.08 0.80 -16.36
C ARG A 90 -4.01 1.78 -15.19
N MET A 91 -5.16 2.06 -14.55
CA MET A 91 -5.22 2.81 -13.29
C MET A 91 -5.66 1.90 -12.16
N PHE A 92 -4.97 1.97 -11.01
CA PHE A 92 -5.27 1.15 -9.84
C PHE A 92 -5.41 2.00 -8.58
N ASN A 93 -6.20 1.52 -7.63
CA ASN A 93 -6.21 2.04 -6.26
C ASN A 93 -5.08 1.41 -5.42
N VAL A 94 -5.00 1.80 -4.13
CA VAL A 94 -3.98 1.32 -3.19
C VAL A 94 -4.02 -0.20 -2.96
N LEU A 95 -5.18 -0.83 -3.13
CA LEU A 95 -5.38 -2.27 -3.00
C LEU A 95 -5.01 -3.03 -4.29
N GLY A 96 -4.61 -2.31 -5.35
CA GLY A 96 -4.28 -2.91 -6.64
C GLY A 96 -5.51 -3.27 -7.49
N GLN A 97 -6.69 -2.76 -7.13
CA GLN A 97 -7.92 -2.98 -7.90
C GLN A 97 -8.00 -1.96 -9.04
N PRO A 98 -8.39 -2.37 -10.26
CA PRO A 98 -8.50 -1.46 -11.40
C PRO A 98 -9.65 -0.47 -11.20
N ILE A 99 -9.41 0.80 -11.48
CA ILE A 99 -10.39 1.90 -11.36
C ILE A 99 -10.62 2.64 -12.69
N ASP A 100 -10.14 2.08 -13.79
CA ASP A 100 -10.21 2.68 -15.13
C ASP A 100 -11.45 2.27 -15.94
N GLY A 101 -12.37 1.49 -15.36
CA GLY A 101 -13.57 1.00 -16.03
C GLY A 101 -13.29 -0.01 -17.15
N LYS A 102 -12.04 -0.48 -17.30
CA LYS A 102 -11.68 -1.54 -18.24
C LYS A 102 -11.87 -2.92 -17.61
N GLU A 103 -11.71 -3.97 -18.42
CA GLU A 103 -11.78 -5.35 -17.97
C GLU A 103 -10.84 -5.65 -16.81
N ALA A 104 -11.26 -6.55 -15.93
CA ALA A 104 -10.44 -7.04 -14.83
C ALA A 104 -9.15 -7.67 -15.38
N LEU A 105 -8.08 -7.58 -14.60
CA LEU A 105 -6.86 -8.31 -14.91
C LEU A 105 -7.12 -9.82 -14.74
N GLY A 106 -6.46 -10.64 -15.56
CA GLY A 106 -6.52 -12.09 -15.43
C GLY A 106 -6.00 -12.58 -14.07
N ASP A 107 -6.53 -13.70 -13.60
CA ASP A 107 -6.14 -14.30 -12.31
C ASP A 107 -4.67 -14.77 -12.27
N ASP A 108 -4.07 -14.97 -13.45
CA ASP A 108 -2.67 -15.35 -13.64
C ASP A 108 -1.69 -14.17 -13.46
N VAL A 109 -2.19 -12.93 -13.36
CA VAL A 109 -1.35 -11.76 -13.16
C VAL A 109 -0.66 -11.84 -11.79
N LYS A 110 0.67 -11.86 -11.85
CA LYS A 110 1.53 -11.90 -10.66
C LYS A 110 1.22 -10.72 -9.75
N LYS A 111 1.01 -11.01 -8.46
CA LYS A 111 0.89 -10.01 -7.39
C LYS A 111 2.15 -9.97 -6.53
N MET A 112 2.49 -8.80 -6.01
CA MET A 112 3.60 -8.62 -5.07
C MET A 112 3.14 -7.81 -3.84
N PRO A 113 3.66 -8.12 -2.64
CA PRO A 113 3.34 -7.36 -1.44
C PRO A 113 3.91 -5.94 -1.53
N ILE A 114 3.15 -4.96 -1.02
CA ILE A 114 3.61 -3.56 -0.98
C ILE A 114 4.73 -3.34 0.05
N HIS A 115 4.73 -4.15 1.11
CA HIS A 115 5.77 -4.16 2.14
C HIS A 115 6.88 -5.14 1.79
N ARG A 116 8.10 -4.64 1.65
CA ARG A 116 9.31 -5.44 1.42
C ARG A 116 10.53 -4.80 2.05
N SER A 117 11.50 -5.62 2.41
CA SER A 117 12.78 -5.14 2.89
C SER A 117 13.50 -4.32 1.81
N ALA A 118 14.24 -3.31 2.24
CA ALA A 118 15.11 -2.56 1.35
C ALA A 118 16.21 -3.47 0.76
N PRO A 119 16.75 -3.15 -0.43
CA PRO A 119 17.89 -3.86 -0.98
C PRO A 119 19.09 -3.85 -0.02
N THR A 120 19.77 -4.99 0.08
CA THR A 120 20.97 -5.14 0.92
C THR A 120 22.15 -4.32 0.36
N TYR A 121 23.16 -4.07 1.19
CA TYR A 121 24.37 -3.33 0.77
C TYR A 121 25.05 -3.99 -0.45
N ALA A 122 25.13 -5.32 -0.50
CA ALA A 122 25.72 -6.05 -1.61
C ALA A 122 24.95 -5.94 -2.95
N GLN A 123 23.67 -5.54 -2.91
CA GLN A 123 22.84 -5.35 -4.10
C GLN A 123 22.89 -3.90 -4.62
N GLN A 124 23.51 -2.99 -3.88
CA GLN A 124 23.59 -1.58 -4.27
C GLN A 124 24.67 -1.41 -5.34
N ARG A 125 24.33 -0.68 -6.41
CA ARG A 125 25.30 -0.28 -7.43
C ARG A 125 25.89 1.09 -7.05
N THR A 126 27.19 1.24 -7.25
CA THR A 126 27.93 2.50 -6.98
C THR A 126 28.19 3.31 -8.25
N GLU A 127 27.70 2.85 -9.40
CA GLU A 127 27.87 3.55 -10.68
C GLU A 127 27.02 4.81 -10.71
N THR A 128 27.64 5.94 -11.10
CA THR A 128 26.95 7.20 -11.31
C THR A 128 26.85 7.45 -12.81
N GLU A 129 25.63 7.31 -13.34
CA GLU A 129 25.30 7.66 -14.73
C GLU A 129 24.40 8.90 -14.70
N ILE A 130 24.73 9.91 -15.52
CA ILE A 130 23.89 11.10 -15.65
C ILE A 130 22.65 10.75 -16.47
N LEU A 131 21.48 11.16 -15.97
CA LEU A 131 20.22 11.15 -16.70
C LEU A 131 20.02 12.53 -17.34
N GLU A 132 20.29 12.63 -18.64
CA GLU A 132 20.01 13.85 -19.41
C GLU A 132 18.50 14.07 -19.51
N THR A 133 18.03 15.24 -19.09
CA THR A 133 16.60 15.57 -19.10
C THR A 133 16.19 16.49 -20.26
N GLY A 134 17.16 17.15 -20.90
CA GLY A 134 16.91 18.19 -21.91
C GLY A 134 16.55 19.55 -21.32
N ILE A 135 16.51 19.67 -19.98
CA ILE A 135 16.19 20.91 -19.28
C ILE A 135 17.50 21.59 -18.89
N LYS A 136 17.85 22.67 -19.58
CA LYS A 136 19.14 23.38 -19.42
C LYS A 136 19.55 23.62 -17.97
N VAL A 137 18.64 24.09 -17.11
CA VAL A 137 18.97 24.39 -15.71
C VAL A 137 19.22 23.12 -14.89
N VAL A 138 18.52 22.02 -15.20
CA VAL A 138 18.73 20.72 -14.56
C VAL A 138 20.05 20.13 -15.03
N ASP A 139 20.23 19.98 -16.34
CA ASP A 139 21.41 19.33 -16.91
C ASP A 139 22.72 20.09 -16.60
N LEU A 140 22.68 21.42 -16.51
CA LEU A 140 23.87 22.23 -16.26
C LEU A 140 24.20 22.40 -14.76
N ILE A 141 23.19 22.63 -13.90
CA ILE A 141 23.42 23.05 -12.51
C ILE A 141 23.23 21.90 -11.52
N CYS A 142 22.25 21.02 -11.76
CA CYS A 142 21.91 19.94 -10.85
C CYS A 142 21.50 18.68 -11.64
N PRO A 143 22.46 18.05 -12.36
CA PRO A 143 22.16 16.92 -13.24
C PRO A 143 21.60 15.75 -12.43
N PHE A 144 20.61 15.07 -13.02
CA PHE A 144 19.98 13.92 -12.37
C PHE A 144 20.85 12.67 -12.51
N ILE A 145 20.84 11.81 -11.50
CA ILE A 145 21.56 10.53 -11.52
C ILE A 145 20.54 9.44 -11.82
N LYS A 146 20.82 8.61 -12.83
CA LYS A 146 19.98 7.46 -13.19
C LYS A 146 19.92 6.46 -12.04
N GLY A 147 18.71 6.06 -11.66
CA GLY A 147 18.48 5.21 -10.48
C GLY A 147 18.64 5.92 -9.13
N GLY A 148 18.94 7.23 -9.14
CA GLY A 148 18.96 8.08 -7.95
C GLY A 148 17.56 8.51 -7.50
N LYS A 149 17.52 9.25 -6.38
CA LYS A 149 16.29 9.89 -5.88
C LYS A 149 16.39 11.40 -6.11
N ILE A 150 15.33 11.98 -6.69
CA ILE A 150 15.26 13.41 -7.02
C ILE A 150 14.15 14.04 -6.19
N GLY A 151 14.42 15.20 -5.61
CA GLY A 151 13.44 15.98 -4.84
C GLY A 151 13.13 17.30 -5.54
N LEU A 152 11.84 17.55 -5.81
CA LEU A 152 11.35 18.82 -6.36
C LEU A 152 10.73 19.66 -5.24
N PHE A 153 11.52 20.58 -4.69
CA PHE A 153 11.10 21.44 -3.57
C PHE A 153 10.55 22.77 -4.08
N GLY A 154 9.36 23.14 -3.61
CA GLY A 154 8.77 24.44 -3.94
C GLY A 154 7.33 24.60 -3.44
N GLY A 155 6.88 25.85 -3.34
CA GLY A 155 5.53 26.22 -2.88
C GLY A 155 4.40 25.86 -3.85
N ALA A 156 3.18 26.29 -3.53
CA ALA A 156 2.05 26.17 -4.46
C ALA A 156 2.25 27.06 -5.70
N GLY A 157 1.84 26.59 -6.88
CA GLY A 157 1.89 27.38 -8.10
C GLY A 157 3.28 27.57 -8.75
N VAL A 158 4.35 27.03 -8.18
CA VAL A 158 5.73 27.21 -8.70
C VAL A 158 6.10 26.28 -9.87
N GLY A 159 5.13 25.58 -10.46
CA GLY A 159 5.37 24.76 -11.66
C GLY A 159 5.89 23.34 -11.43
N LYS A 160 5.87 22.79 -10.21
CA LYS A 160 6.34 21.41 -9.93
C LYS A 160 5.67 20.36 -10.82
N THR A 161 4.35 20.44 -10.99
CA THR A 161 3.59 19.48 -11.83
C THR A 161 3.92 19.65 -13.30
N VAL A 162 4.08 20.89 -13.77
CA VAL A 162 4.46 21.18 -15.16
C VAL A 162 5.83 20.57 -15.46
N LEU A 163 6.79 20.71 -14.55
CA LEU A 163 8.12 20.13 -14.69
C LEU A 163 8.15 18.60 -14.69
N ILE A 164 7.17 17.93 -14.05
CA ILE A 164 7.05 16.47 -14.06
C ILE A 164 6.43 15.96 -15.38
N GLN A 165 5.63 16.80 -16.04
CA GLN A 165 4.95 16.47 -17.29
C GLN A 165 5.83 16.67 -18.52
N GLU A 166 6.85 17.53 -18.41
CA GLU A 166 7.88 17.77 -19.43
C GLU A 166 8.86 16.59 -19.50
#